data_AF-A0A8T4B1C6-F1
#
_entry.id   AF-A0A8T4B1C6-F1
#
_cell.length_a   1.000
_cell.length_b   1.000
_cell.length_c   1.000
_cell.angle_alpha   90.00
_cell.angle_beta   90.00
_cell.angle_gamma   90.00
#
_symmetry.space_group_name_H-M   'P 1'
#
loop_
_entity.id
_entity.type
_entity.pdbx_description
1 polymer ?
#
loop_
_entity_poly.entity_id
_entity_poly.type
_entity_poly.pdbx_seq_one_letter_code
_entity_poly.pdbx_strand_id
1 'polypeptide(L)'
;MKTFTETLDEHIKATPDLTEAGLARSVGLDKSTIRQMIKFGRQPGVENALKICAALGTTIEDFMGGDRPALEAQFLELAAQLTDAERQVLEASLKAMIESRNRVPE
;
A
#
# COMPACT_ATOMS: atom_id res chain seq x y z
N MET A 1 -2.30 -14.47 -5.50
CA MET A 1 -2.74 -13.26 -4.80
C MET A 1 -2.64 -13.54 -3.31
N LYS A 2 -1.93 -12.72 -2.53
CA LYS A 2 -1.83 -12.90 -1.07
C LYS A 2 -3.15 -12.50 -0.42
N THR A 3 -3.45 -13.12 0.72
CA THR A 3 -4.57 -12.72 1.58
C THR A 3 -4.20 -11.47 2.38
N PHE A 4 -5.22 -10.77 2.90
CA PHE A 4 -5.00 -9.58 3.73
C PHE A 4 -4.11 -9.89 4.94
N THR A 5 -4.34 -11.03 5.57
CA THR A 5 -3.58 -11.47 6.76
C THR A 5 -2.13 -11.82 6.44
N GLU A 6 -1.84 -12.37 5.26
CA GLU A 6 -0.46 -12.63 4.81
C GLU A 6 0.28 -11.31 4.53
N THR A 7 -0.36 -10.39 3.81
CA THR A 7 0.21 -9.06 3.56
C THR A 7 0.44 -8.28 4.86
N LEU A 8 -0.48 -8.40 5.82
CA LEU A 8 -0.35 -7.78 7.14
C LEU A 8 0.81 -8.36 7.96
N ASP A 9 0.99 -9.69 7.97
CA ASP A 9 2.10 -10.34 8.66
C ASP A 9 3.45 -9.91 8.08
N GLU A 10 3.58 -9.85 6.76
CA GLU A 10 4.79 -9.36 6.09
C GLU A 10 5.06 -7.89 6.42
N HIS A 11 4.04 -7.04 6.39
CA HIS A 11 4.19 -5.61 6.68
C HIS A 11 4.64 -5.35 8.13
N ILE A 12 4.08 -6.10 9.09
CA ILE A 12 4.49 -6.03 10.50
C ILE A 12 5.94 -6.51 10.67
N LYS A 13 6.32 -7.61 10.02
CA LYS A 13 7.71 -8.13 10.07
C LYS A 13 8.73 -7.17 9.44
N ALA A 14 8.33 -6.42 8.42
CA ALA A 14 9.18 -5.45 7.74
C ALA A 14 9.34 -4.12 8.49
N THR A 15 8.49 -3.85 9.50
CA THR A 15 8.44 -2.55 10.20
C THR A 15 8.84 -2.72 11.67
N PRO A 16 10.08 -2.39 12.07
CA PRO A 16 10.62 -2.70 13.40
C PRO A 16 9.82 -2.14 14.59
N ASP A 17 9.16 -1.00 14.41
CA ASP A 17 8.41 -0.31 15.48
C ASP A 17 6.93 -0.72 15.55
N LEU A 18 6.47 -1.53 14.58
CA LEU A 18 5.09 -1.97 14.50
C LEU A 18 4.93 -3.34 15.18
N THR A 19 4.02 -3.41 16.15
CA THR A 19 3.67 -4.68 16.82
C THR A 19 2.20 -4.99 16.58
N GLU A 20 1.85 -6.28 16.46
CA GLU A 20 0.45 -6.74 16.34
C GLU A 20 -0.44 -6.12 17.44
N ALA A 21 0.09 -6.07 18.66
CA ALA A 21 -0.59 -5.55 19.84
C ALA A 21 -0.75 -4.03 19.82
N GLY A 22 0.27 -3.31 19.36
CA GLY A 22 0.21 -1.85 19.19
C GLY A 22 -0.79 -1.47 18.11
N LEU A 23 -0.75 -2.17 16.97
CA LEU A 23 -1.68 -1.96 15.87
C LEU A 23 -3.12 -2.25 16.31
N ALA A 24 -3.38 -3.38 16.96
CA ALA A 24 -4.72 -3.73 17.45
C ALA A 24 -5.31 -2.62 18.36
N ARG A 25 -4.49 -2.08 19.28
CA ARG A 25 -4.92 -0.97 20.15
C ARG A 25 -5.23 0.30 19.37
N SER A 26 -4.42 0.64 18.37
CA SER A 26 -4.62 1.85 17.56
C SER A 26 -5.94 1.85 16.78
N VAL A 27 -6.48 0.67 16.46
CA VAL A 27 -7.75 0.50 15.73
C VAL A 27 -8.93 0.09 16.61
N GLY A 28 -8.76 0.09 17.94
CA GLY A 28 -9.82 -0.26 18.89
C GLY A 28 -10.17 -1.76 18.92
N LEU A 29 -9.24 -2.65 18.57
CA LEU A 29 -9.39 -4.10 18.66
C LEU A 29 -8.71 -4.66 19.92
N ASP A 30 -9.12 -5.85 20.34
CA ASP A 30 -8.43 -6.58 21.41
C ASP A 30 -6.98 -6.85 21.02
N LYS A 31 -6.08 -6.77 22.01
CA LYS A 31 -4.62 -6.91 21.84
C LYS A 31 -4.21 -8.24 21.15
N SER A 32 -5.06 -9.26 21.24
CA SER A 32 -4.85 -10.58 20.64
C SER A 32 -5.48 -10.72 19.25
N THR A 33 -6.36 -9.83 18.81
CA THR A 33 -7.16 -9.98 17.59
C THR A 33 -6.28 -10.10 16.36
N ILE A 34 -5.34 -9.17 16.14
CA ILE A 34 -4.45 -9.18 14.98
C ILE A 34 -3.56 -10.43 14.99
N ARG A 35 -3.01 -10.80 16.16
CA ARG A 35 -2.25 -12.04 16.32
C ARG A 35 -3.07 -13.27 15.93
N GLN A 36 -4.32 -13.36 16.40
CA GLN A 36 -5.18 -14.49 16.08
C GLN A 36 -5.57 -14.50 14.60
N MET A 37 -5.81 -13.34 14.00
CA MET A 37 -6.05 -13.21 12.56
C MET A 37 -4.89 -13.77 11.75
N ILE A 38 -3.65 -13.36 12.06
CA ILE A 38 -2.45 -13.84 11.39
C ILE A 38 -2.24 -15.33 11.64
N LYS A 39 -2.25 -15.75 12.92
CA LYS A 39 -1.98 -17.15 13.33
C LYS A 39 -2.94 -18.15 12.70
N PHE A 40 -4.21 -17.80 12.57
CA PHE A 40 -5.26 -18.71 12.07
C PHE A 40 -5.72 -18.35 10.65
N GLY A 41 -5.08 -17.39 9.97
CA GLY A 41 -5.49 -16.91 8.65
C GLY A 41 -6.92 -16.36 8.61
N ARG A 42 -7.46 -15.88 9.74
CA ARG A 42 -8.84 -15.38 9.83
C ARG A 42 -8.90 -13.98 9.25
N GLN A 43 -9.61 -13.86 8.12
CA GLN A 43 -9.77 -12.58 7.44
C GLN A 43 -10.58 -11.59 8.30
N PRO A 44 -10.16 -10.31 8.35
CA PRO A 44 -10.98 -9.27 8.97
C PRO A 44 -12.24 -9.03 8.15
N GLY A 45 -13.32 -8.60 8.81
CA GLY A 45 -14.43 -7.97 8.11
C GLY A 45 -14.00 -6.64 7.47
N VAL A 46 -14.75 -6.18 6.47
CA VAL A 46 -14.43 -4.98 5.67
C VAL A 46 -14.14 -3.76 6.55
N GLU A 47 -14.96 -3.53 7.58
CA GLU A 47 -14.76 -2.40 8.52
C GLU A 47 -13.41 -2.47 9.24
N ASN A 48 -13.02 -3.66 9.71
CA ASN A 48 -11.75 -3.84 10.41
C ASN A 48 -10.56 -3.74 9.45
N ALA A 49 -10.70 -4.25 8.22
CA ALA A 49 -9.68 -4.09 7.19
C ALA A 49 -9.43 -2.60 6.90
N LEU A 50 -10.49 -1.79 6.76
CA LEU A 50 -10.40 -0.35 6.54
C LEU A 50 -9.72 0.36 7.71
N LYS A 51 -10.10 0.04 8.95
CA LYS A 51 -9.46 0.62 10.14
C LYS A 51 -7.97 0.28 10.23
N ILE A 52 -7.61 -0.97 9.92
CA ILE A 52 -6.21 -1.42 9.90
C ILE A 52 -5.42 -0.65 8.84
N CYS A 53 -5.92 -0.56 7.61
CA CYS A 53 -5.25 0.20 6.54
C CYS A 53 -5.11 1.68 6.91
N ALA A 54 -6.15 2.30 7.45
CA ALA A 54 -6.11 3.69 7.89
C ALA A 54 -5.06 3.93 8.98
N ALA A 55 -4.93 3.03 9.96
CA ALA A 55 -3.89 3.11 10.99
C ALA A 55 -2.47 2.92 10.43
N LEU A 56 -2.33 2.20 9.32
CA LEU A 56 -1.07 2.04 8.58
C LEU A 56 -0.81 3.18 7.58
N GLY A 57 -1.71 4.17 7.48
CA GLY A 57 -1.57 5.29 6.54
C GLY A 57 -1.75 4.90 5.07
N THR A 58 -2.53 3.86 4.79
CA THR A 58 -2.76 3.33 3.43
C THR A 58 -4.24 3.05 3.15
N THR A 59 -4.58 2.76 1.90
CA THR A 59 -5.93 2.31 1.49
C THR A 59 -5.98 0.79 1.40
N ILE A 60 -7.17 0.19 1.35
CA ILE A 60 -7.29 -1.27 1.13
C ILE A 60 -6.74 -1.64 -0.24
N GLU A 61 -7.00 -0.81 -1.25
CA GLU A 61 -6.57 -1.00 -2.63
C GLU A 61 -5.03 -1.00 -2.72
N ASP A 62 -4.38 -0.01 -2.10
CA ASP A 62 -2.92 0.06 -2.01
C ASP A 62 -2.34 -1.10 -1.19
N PHE A 63 -2.98 -1.44 -0.07
CA PHE A 63 -2.50 -2.47 0.85
C PHE A 63 -2.62 -3.88 0.27
N MET A 64 -3.73 -4.19 -0.39
CA MET A 64 -3.93 -5.47 -1.07
C MET A 64 -3.18 -5.55 -2.40
N GLY A 65 -2.49 -4.48 -2.79
CA GLY A 65 -1.71 -4.42 -4.01
C GLY A 65 -2.58 -4.55 -5.24
N GLY A 66 -3.65 -3.76 -5.35
CA GLY A 66 -4.41 -3.60 -6.60
C GLY A 66 -3.43 -3.28 -7.73
N ASP A 67 -3.14 -4.29 -8.56
CA ASP A 67 -2.21 -4.33 -9.70
C ASP A 67 -0.91 -3.52 -9.63
N ARG A 68 -0.44 -3.05 -8.47
CA ARG A 68 0.76 -2.19 -8.39
C ARG A 68 2.00 -2.85 -9.00
N PRO A 69 2.30 -4.15 -8.74
CA PRO A 69 3.42 -4.82 -9.39
C PRO A 69 3.21 -5.01 -10.90
N ALA A 70 1.98 -5.23 -11.35
CA ALA A 70 1.66 -5.42 -12.77
C ALA A 70 1.68 -4.09 -13.55
N LEU A 71 1.22 -3.02 -12.93
CA LEU A 71 1.25 -1.66 -13.45
C LEU A 71 2.68 -1.12 -13.48
N GLU A 72 3.46 -1.31 -12.41
CA GLU A 72 4.88 -0.93 -12.37
C GLU A 72 5.67 -1.72 -13.42
N ALA A 73 5.41 -3.03 -13.57
CA ALA A 73 6.03 -3.85 -14.61
C ALA A 73 5.66 -3.37 -16.03
N GLN A 74 4.37 -3.15 -16.30
CA GLN A 74 3.91 -2.61 -17.60
C GLN A 74 4.49 -1.22 -17.88
N PHE A 75 4.57 -0.35 -16.87
CA PHE A 75 5.12 0.98 -17.03
C PHE A 75 6.62 0.93 -17.37
N LEU A 76 7.37 0.04 -16.72
CA LEU A 76 8.78 -0.21 -17.03
C LEU A 76 8.97 -0.80 -18.43
N GLU A 77 8.13 -1.75 -18.84
CA GLU A 77 8.15 -2.34 -20.19
C GLU A 77 7.85 -1.31 -21.29
N LEU A 78 6.90 -0.40 -21.05
CA LEU A 78 6.58 0.68 -21.98
C LEU A 78 7.69 1.73 -22.02
N ALA A 79 8.22 2.13 -20.87
CA ALA A 79 9.33 3.08 -20.80
C ALA A 79 10.60 2.54 -21.48
N ALA A 80 10.82 1.22 -21.43
CA ALA A 80 11.95 0.57 -22.10
C ALA A 80 11.89 0.70 -23.63
N GLN A 81 10.69 0.77 -24.22
CA GLN A 81 10.49 0.90 -25.67
C GLN A 81 10.67 2.33 -26.20
N LEU A 82 10.72 3.32 -25.30
CA LEU A 82 10.90 4.72 -25.67
C LEU A 82 12.33 5.02 -26.08
N THR A 83 12.48 5.85 -27.11
CA THR A 83 13.74 6.51 -27.46
C THR A 83 14.16 7.51 -26.39
N ASP A 84 15.43 7.93 -26.38
CA ASP A 84 15.93 8.90 -25.40
C ASP A 84 15.16 10.23 -25.43
N ALA A 85 14.76 10.70 -26.62
CA ALA A 85 13.97 11.92 -26.77
C ALA A 85 12.56 11.76 -26.15
N GLU A 86 11.90 10.63 -26.37
CA GLU A 86 10.57 10.35 -25.81
C GLU A 86 10.62 10.17 -24.29
N ARG A 87 11.70 9.58 -23.76
CA ARG A 87 11.92 9.48 -22.30
C ARG A 87 12.04 10.86 -21.66
N GLN A 88 12.74 11.79 -22.30
CA GLN A 88 12.85 13.18 -21.81
C GLN A 88 11.48 13.88 -21.79
N VAL A 89 10.66 13.67 -22.82
CA VAL A 89 9.28 14.22 -22.86
C VAL A 89 8.40 13.61 -21.78
N LEU A 90 8.47 12.29 -21.57
CA LEU A 90 7.74 11.60 -20.51
C LEU A 90 8.17 12.13 -19.12
N GLU A 91 9.48 12.27 -18.88
CA GLU A 91 10.01 12.78 -17.62
C GLU A 91 9.53 14.21 -17.33
N ALA A 92 9.58 15.11 -18.33
CA ALA A 92 9.10 16.47 -18.19
C ALA A 92 7.59 16.52 -17.88
N SER A 93 6.81 15.66 -18.53
CA SER A 93 5.35 15.56 -18.33
C SER A 93 5.02 15.06 -16.92
N LEU A 94 5.71 14.02 -16.45
CA LEU A 94 5.54 13.49 -15.09
C LEU A 94 5.88 14.54 -14.03
N LYS A 95 6.99 15.27 -14.22
CA LYS A 95 7.38 16.37 -13.32
C LYS A 95 6.31 17.45 -13.26
N ALA A 96 5.79 17.89 -14.41
CA ALA A 96 4.72 18.89 -14.47
C ALA A 96 3.43 18.44 -13.76
N MET A 97 3.06 17.16 -13.88
CA MET A 97 1.91 16.58 -13.16
C MET A 97 2.11 16.55 -11.64
N ILE A 98 3.33 16.25 -11.18
CA ILE A 98 3.67 16.25 -9.75
C ILE A 98 3.63 17.67 -9.20
N GLU A 99 4.21 18.63 -9.93
CA GLU A 99 4.22 20.05 -9.55
C GLU A 99 2.82 20.64 -9.51
N SER A 100 1.96 20.33 -10.49
CA SER A 100 0.58 20.85 -10.52
C SER A 100 -0.25 20.33 -9.36
N ARG A 101 -0.07 19.07 -8.95
CA ARG A 101 -0.72 18.49 -7.76
C ARG A 101 -0.27 19.17 -6.46
N ASN A 102 0.98 19.61 -6.39
CA ASN A 102 1.55 20.24 -5.20
C ASN A 102 1.22 21.74 -5.11
N ARG A 103 0.73 22.36 -6.20
CA ARG A 103 0.13 23.70 -6.15
C ARG A 103 -1.30 23.59 -5.62
N VAL A 104 -1.44 23.74 -4.30
CA VAL A 104 -2.74 24.02 -3.69
C VAL A 104 -3.27 25.34 -4.28
N PRO A 105 -4.50 25.40 -4.80
CA PRO A 105 -5.12 26.68 -5.13
C PRO A 105 -5.43 27.43 -3.83
N GLU A 106 -4.93 28.67 -3.71
CA GLU A 106 -5.35 29.62 -2.67
C GLU A 106 -6.85 29.94 -2.76
#